data_AF-A0A7W6DHZ2-F1
#
_entry.id   AF-A0A7W6DHZ2-F1
#
_cell.length_a   1.000
_cell.length_b   1.000
_cell.length_c   1.000
_cell.angle_alpha   90.00
_cell.angle_beta   90.00
_cell.angle_gamma   90.00
#
_symmetry.space_group_name_H-M   'P 1'
#
loop_
_entity.id
_entity.type
_entity.pdbx_description
1 polymer ?
#
loop_
_entity_poly.entity_id
_entity_poly.type
_entity_poly.pdbx_seq_one_letter_code
_entity_poly.pdbx_strand_id
1 'polypeptide(L)' 'MKKISEVEARHAVLKHIEGFDLNGWRYALAELRYSEIDKTWIALFDTYHPDGARFDGPVCFVIDKFGVHGGPTGL' A
#
# COMPACT_ATOMS: atom_id res chain seq x y z
N MET A 1 6.50 -14.18 -15.59
CA MET A 1 7.07 -13.82 -14.28
C MET A 1 6.31 -14.57 -13.20
N LYS A 2 6.94 -15.16 -12.18
CA LYS A 2 6.21 -15.89 -11.11
C LYS A 2 5.51 -14.88 -10.21
N LYS A 3 4.19 -15.02 -10.06
CA LYS A 3 3.34 -14.23 -9.16
C LYS A 3 3.66 -14.59 -7.70
N ILE A 4 3.84 -13.58 -6.84
CA ILE A 4 3.83 -13.79 -5.38
C ILE A 4 2.38 -13.98 -4.92
N SER A 5 2.15 -14.75 -3.86
CA SER A 5 0.82 -15.00 -3.32
C SER A 5 0.19 -13.72 -2.75
N GLU A 6 -1.14 -13.74 -2.56
CA GLU A 6 -1.86 -12.63 -1.92
C GLU A 6 -1.34 -12.36 -0.50
N VAL A 7 -1.07 -13.43 0.25
CA VAL A 7 -0.57 -13.34 1.63
C VAL A 7 0.83 -12.70 1.66
N GLU A 8 1.71 -13.10 0.75
CA GLU A 8 3.04 -12.47 0.61
C GLU A 8 2.92 -11.00 0.23
N ALA A 9 2.05 -10.65 -0.72
CA ALA A 9 1.82 -9.27 -1.12
C ALA A 9 1.27 -8.41 0.03
N ARG A 10 0.29 -8.94 0.78
CA ARG A 10 -0.29 -8.29 1.95
C ARG A 10 0.77 -8.05 3.04
N HIS A 11 1.55 -9.07 3.38
CA HIS A 11 2.61 -8.91 4.37
C HIS A 11 3.69 -7.92 3.91
N ALA A 12 4.08 -7.96 2.63
CA ALA A 12 5.08 -7.06 2.10
C ALA A 12 4.65 -5.58 2.23
N VAL A 13 3.40 -5.26 1.84
CA VAL A 13 2.93 -3.87 1.88
C VAL A 13 2.67 -3.36 3.30
N LEU A 14 2.17 -4.21 4.21
CA LEU A 14 1.99 -3.80 5.61
C LEU A 14 3.33 -3.53 6.28
N LYS A 15 4.32 -4.41 6.09
CA LYS A 15 5.68 -4.20 6.60
C LYS A 15 6.33 -2.95 5.99
N HIS A 16 6.04 -2.64 4.72
CA HIS A 16 6.55 -1.43 4.07
C HIS A 16 6.02 -0.16 4.75
N ILE A 17 4.72 -0.12 5.08
CA ILE A 17 4.08 1.01 5.75
C ILE A 17 4.53 1.14 7.20
N GLU A 18 4.75 0.02 7.92
CA GLU A 18 5.33 0.04 9.27
C GLU A 18 6.71 0.71 9.32
N GLY A 19 7.42 0.76 8.19
CA GLY A 19 8.71 1.43 8.07
C GLY A 19 8.63 2.95 7.87
N PHE A 20 7.43 3.51 7.68
CA PHE A 20 7.27 4.96 7.49
C PHE A 20 7.16 5.67 8.83
N ASP A 21 7.84 6.82 8.95
CA ASP A 21 7.50 7.79 9.97
C ASP A 21 6.23 8.52 9.54
N LEU A 22 5.11 8.13 10.14
CA LEU A 22 3.80 8.63 9.77
C LEU A 22 3.50 9.99 10.41
N ASN A 23 4.31 10.53 11.33
CA ASN A 23 4.04 11.82 11.98
C ASN A 23 2.58 11.98 12.51
N GLY A 24 2.03 10.90 13.09
CA GLY A 24 0.65 10.84 13.58
C GLY A 24 -0.41 10.51 12.54
N TRP A 25 -0.06 10.46 11.25
CA TRP A 25 -0.95 9.97 10.20
C TRP A 25 -1.15 8.45 10.34
N ARG A 26 -2.24 7.96 9.76
CA ARG A 26 -2.57 6.52 9.78
C ARG A 26 -2.98 6.04 8.40
N TYR A 27 -2.48 4.86 8.04
CA TYR A 27 -2.81 4.17 6.80
C TYR A 27 -3.67 2.95 7.13
N ALA A 28 -4.77 2.75 6.41
CA ALA A 28 -5.63 1.58 6.53
C ALA A 28 -5.78 0.91 5.17
N LEU A 29 -5.45 -0.38 5.07
CA LEU A 29 -5.57 -1.14 3.83
C LEU A 29 -7.06 -1.22 3.45
N ALA A 30 -7.43 -0.54 2.38
CA ALA A 30 -8.80 -0.50 1.87
C ALA A 30 -9.06 -1.60 0.84
N GLU A 31 -8.09 -1.84 -0.05
CA GLU A 31 -8.21 -2.84 -1.12
C GLU A 31 -6.86 -3.50 -1.42
N LEU A 32 -6.88 -4.80 -1.74
CA LEU A 32 -5.75 -5.51 -2.33
C LEU A 32 -6.27 -6.32 -3.51
N ARG A 33 -5.80 -6.03 -4.71
CA ARG A 33 -6.21 -6.72 -5.94
C ARG A 33 -5.02 -7.10 -6.81
N TYR A 34 -5.18 -8.13 -7.63
CA TYR A 34 -4.16 -8.53 -8.60
C TYR A 34 -4.47 -7.94 -9.97
N SER A 35 -3.50 -7.24 -10.58
CA SER A 35 -3.55 -6.79 -11.98
C SER A 35 -3.06 -7.91 -12.89
N GLU A 36 -3.96 -8.46 -13.70
CA GLU A 36 -3.60 -9.44 -14.73
C GLU A 36 -2.84 -8.81 -15.91
N ILE A 37 -2.94 -7.49 -16.10
CA ILE A 37 -2.23 -6.77 -17.17
C ILE A 37 -0.75 -6.64 -16.79
N ASP A 38 -0.49 -6.10 -15.61
CA ASP A 38 0.88 -5.78 -15.16
C ASP A 38 1.54 -6.98 -14.47
N LYS A 39 0.78 -8.02 -14.15
CA LYS A 39 1.20 -9.18 -13.36
C LYS A 39 1.74 -8.80 -11.98
N THR A 40 1.09 -7.83 -11.35
CA THR A 40 1.43 -7.27 -10.03
C THR A 40 0.22 -7.24 -9.10
N TRP A 41 0.48 -7.15 -7.80
CA TRP A 41 -0.54 -6.79 -6.82
C TRP A 41 -0.62 -5.27 -6.68
N ILE A 42 -1.81 -4.75 -6.43
CA ILE A 42 -2.08 -3.34 -6.19
C ILE A 42 -2.78 -3.25 -4.84
N ALA A 43 -2.21 -2.49 -3.91
CA ALA A 43 -2.79 -2.21 -2.61
C ALA A 43 -3.19 -0.73 -2.53
N LEU A 44 -4.42 -0.47 -2.13
CA LEU A 44 -4.94 0.87 -1.89
C LEU A 44 -5.13 1.10 -0.39
N PHE A 45 -4.65 2.24 0.09
CA PHE A 45 -4.74 2.63 1.49
C PHE A 45 -5.54 3.91 1.65
N ASP A 46 -6.52 3.85 2.54
CA ASP A 46 -7.10 5.06 3.10
C ASP A 46 -6.10 5.70 4.06
N THR A 47 -5.97 7.01 3.93
CA THR A 47 -5.04 7.81 4.73
C THR A 47 -5.84 8.71 5.66
N TYR A 48 -5.43 8.78 6.92
CA TYR A 48 -6.07 9.60 7.94
C TYR A 48 -5.05 10.57 8.52
N HIS A 49 -5.46 11.83 8.62
CA HIS A 49 -4.74 12.88 9.32
C HIS A 49 -4.60 12.56 10.82
N PRO A 50 -3.64 13.19 11.51
CA PRO A 50 -3.49 13.04 12.96
C PRO A 50 -4.74 13.43 13.78
N ASP A 51 -5.59 14.31 13.24
CA ASP A 51 -6.87 14.71 13.86
C ASP A 51 -8.00 13.69 13.62
N GLY A 52 -7.73 12.62 12.87
CA GLY A 52 -8.68 11.56 12.53
C GLY A 52 -9.46 11.79 11.24
N ALA A 53 -9.32 12.94 10.57
CA ALA A 53 -9.97 13.19 9.29
C ALA A 53 -9.39 12.29 8.19
N ARG A 54 -10.25 11.71 7.34
CA ARG A 54 -9.79 10.96 6.17
C ARG A 54 -9.30 11.94 5.11
N PHE A 55 -8.09 11.72 4.61
CA PHE A 55 -7.55 12.42 3.46
C PHE A 55 -8.23 11.93 2.18
N ASP A 56 -8.58 12.85 1.29
CA ASP A 56 -9.22 12.52 0.02
C ASP A 56 -8.16 12.06 -1.00
N GLY A 57 -8.29 10.82 -1.47
CA GLY A 57 -7.32 10.17 -2.35
C GLY A 57 -6.62 8.98 -1.66
N PRO A 58 -6.84 7.73 -2.13
CA PRO A 58 -6.14 6.59 -1.59
C PRO A 58 -4.67 6.59 -2.04
N VAL A 59 -3.79 6.17 -1.14
CA VAL A 59 -2.38 5.91 -1.49
C VAL A 59 -2.28 4.53 -2.13
N CYS A 60 -1.65 4.47 -3.29
CA CYS A 60 -1.51 3.25 -4.07
C CYS A 60 -0.08 2.71 -3.98
N PHE A 61 0.03 1.41 -3.71
CA PHE A 61 1.28 0.67 -3.77
C PHE A 61 1.16 -0.47 -4.79
N VAL A 62 2.21 -0.65 -5.58
CA VAL A 62 2.35 -1.79 -6.49
C VAL A 62 3.31 -2.78 -5.85
N ILE A 63 2.92 -4.04 -5.77
CA ILE A 63 3.72 -5.11 -5.18
C ILE A 63 4.03 -6.17 -6.22
N ASP A 64 5.30 -6.49 -6.37
CA ASP A 64 5.80 -7.56 -7.21
C ASP A 64 6.88 -8.39 -6.49
N LYS A 65 7.51 -9.31 -7.21
CA LYS A 65 8.57 -10.16 -6.64
C LYS A 65 9.85 -9.40 -6.24
N PHE A 66 9.99 -8.14 -6.65
CA PHE A 66 11.14 -7.30 -6.33
C PHE A 66 10.87 -6.40 -5.13
N GLY A 67 9.61 -6.22 -4.75
CA GLY A 67 9.23 -5.52 -3.53
C GLY A 67 7.94 -4.72 -3.68
N VAL A 68 7.84 -3.70 -2.83
CA VAL A 68 6.75 -2.72 -2.81
C VAL A 68 7.25 -1.43 -3.45
N HIS A 69 6.47 -0.89 -4.38
CA HIS A 69 6.77 0.30 -5.16
C HIS A 69 5.64 1.32 -5.03
N GLY A 70 5.96 2.60 -5.17
CA GLY A 70 5.02 3.70 -4.94
C GLY A 70 5.12 4.24 -3.52
N GLY A 71 4.17 5.07 -3.13
CA GLY A 71 4.18 5.75 -1.85
C GLY A 71 3.32 7.00 -1.86
N PRO A 72 3.10 7.60 -0.68
CA PRO A 72 2.40 8.87 -0.59
C PRO A 72 3.17 9.95 -1.33
N THR A 73 2.57 10.48 -2.39
CA THR A 73 3.07 11.68 -3.04
C THR A 73 2.69 12.88 -2.17
N GLY A 74 3.56 13.27 -1.24
CA GLY A 74 3.43 14.51 -0.47
C GLY A 74 3.20 14.39 1.03
N LEU A 75 3.80 13.39 1.70
CA LEU A 75 4.16 13.57 3.12
C LEU A 75 5.33 14.54 3.24
#